data_AF-A0A372QEI7-F1
#
_entry.id   AF-A0A372QEI7-F1
#
_cell.length_a   1.000
_cell.length_b   1.000
_cell.length_c   1.000
_cell.angle_alpha   90.00
_cell.angle_beta   90.00
_cell.angle_gamma   90.00
#
_symmetry.space_group_name_H-M   'P 1'
#
loop_
_entity.id
_entity.type
_entity.pdbx_description
1 polymer ?
#
loop_
_entity_poly.entity_id
_entity_poly.type
_entity_poly.pdbx_seq_one_letter_code
_entity_poly.pdbx_strand_id
1 'polypeptide(L)'
;MIFSSKYINLFVVFLVLVFLLGPFESVSTEKISRRDRNDSSFKEMCKGFKFDNKFTEVKNGEIVKVKWSKGESKMDRIANCEMFGEGNKKFWKELWTGNLKFDNSKVLTSEIKFEVPEGTELPQTILLRTWGVSDKGPQCTIVTKKFRIVP
;
A
#
# COMPACT_ATOMS: atom_id res chain seq x y z
N MET A 1 18.29 -50.32 -15.76
CA MET A 1 17.29 -50.07 -14.70
C MET A 1 16.21 -49.18 -15.32
N ILE A 2 15.07 -49.77 -15.70
CA ILE A 2 13.99 -49.05 -16.38
C ILE A 2 13.16 -48.38 -15.29
N PHE A 3 13.35 -47.07 -15.10
CA PHE A 3 12.45 -46.29 -14.25
C PHE A 3 11.09 -46.26 -14.94
N SER A 4 10.13 -47.03 -14.41
CA SER A 4 8.76 -47.08 -14.88
C SER A 4 8.15 -45.66 -14.91
N SER A 5 7.63 -45.27 -16.08
CA SER A 5 7.02 -43.97 -16.39
C SER A 5 6.01 -43.47 -15.35
N LYS A 6 5.38 -44.38 -14.60
CA LYS A 6 4.43 -44.04 -13.52
C LYS A 6 5.07 -43.30 -12.35
N TYR A 7 6.35 -43.57 -12.05
CA TYR A 7 7.05 -42.92 -10.93
C TYR A 7 7.61 -41.54 -11.31
N ILE A 8 7.90 -41.32 -12.59
CA ILE A 8 8.36 -40.02 -13.10
C ILE A 8 7.22 -38.98 -13.01
N ASN A 9 6.00 -39.37 -13.39
CA ASN A 9 4.84 -38.47 -13.29
C ASN A 9 4.52 -38.09 -11.85
N LEU A 10 4.63 -39.01 -10.89
CA LEU A 10 4.39 -38.71 -9.49
C LEU A 10 5.43 -37.74 -8.93
N PHE A 11 6.70 -37.92 -9.32
CA PHE A 11 7.79 -37.05 -8.91
C PHE A 11 7.65 -35.62 -9.49
N VAL A 12 7.23 -35.50 -10.74
CA VAL A 12 6.97 -34.21 -11.38
C VAL A 12 5.79 -33.49 -10.73
N VAL A 13 4.70 -34.21 -10.42
CA VAL A 13 3.53 -33.62 -9.72
C VAL A 13 3.90 -33.16 -8.31
N PHE A 14 4.70 -33.94 -7.58
CA PHE A 14 5.19 -33.56 -6.25
C PHE A 14 6.10 -32.33 -6.30
N LEU A 15 7.02 -32.27 -7.27
CA LEU A 15 7.87 -31.09 -7.49
C LEU A 15 7.05 -29.84 -7.80
N VAL A 16 6.05 -29.94 -8.69
CA VAL A 16 5.17 -28.82 -9.03
C VAL A 16 4.36 -28.36 -7.81
N LEU A 17 3.87 -29.27 -6.98
CA LEU A 17 3.17 -28.93 -5.74
C LEU A 17 4.07 -28.24 -4.72
N VAL A 18 5.34 -28.67 -4.57
CA VAL A 18 6.31 -28.01 -3.68
C VAL A 18 6.68 -26.62 -4.19
N PHE A 19 6.76 -26.40 -5.50
CA PHE A 19 6.97 -25.06 -6.07
C PHE A 19 5.74 -24.14 -5.95
N LEU A 20 4.52 -24.69 -6.01
CA LEU A 20 3.29 -23.92 -5.86
C LEU A 20 2.91 -23.63 -4.39
N LEU A 21 3.28 -24.53 -3.47
CA LEU A 21 3.04 -24.40 -2.02
C LEU A 21 4.26 -23.91 -1.25
N GLY A 22 5.39 -23.72 -1.92
CA GLY A 22 6.55 -23.04 -1.36
C GLY A 22 6.11 -21.68 -0.82
N PRO A 23 6.74 -21.20 0.28
CA PRO A 23 6.35 -19.93 0.86
C PRO A 23 6.38 -18.90 -0.27
N PHE A 24 5.24 -18.25 -0.52
CA PHE A 24 5.21 -17.03 -1.30
C PHE A 24 6.29 -16.16 -0.69
N GLU A 25 7.48 -16.12 -1.31
CA GLU A 25 8.53 -15.24 -0.87
C GLU A 25 7.87 -13.88 -0.92
N SER A 26 7.59 -13.35 0.27
CA SER A 26 6.99 -12.04 0.41
C SER A 26 7.86 -11.16 -0.44
N VAL A 27 7.31 -10.62 -1.53
CA VAL A 27 8.03 -9.69 -2.39
C VAL A 27 8.56 -8.64 -1.44
N SER A 28 9.85 -8.76 -1.14
CA SER A 28 10.56 -7.80 -0.35
C SER A 28 10.42 -6.57 -1.20
N THR A 29 9.57 -5.64 -0.77
CA THR A 29 9.62 -4.30 -1.32
C THR A 29 11.01 -3.85 -0.95
N GLU A 30 11.95 -3.99 -1.91
CA GLU A 30 13.24 -3.34 -1.89
C GLU A 30 12.97 -1.98 -1.27
N LYS A 31 13.69 -1.68 -0.20
CA LYS A 31 13.61 -0.39 0.49
C LYS A 31 13.47 0.64 -0.62
N ILE A 32 12.27 1.21 -0.80
CA ILE A 32 12.09 2.33 -1.69
C ILE A 32 13.09 3.32 -1.15
N SER A 33 14.22 3.44 -1.85
CA SER A 33 15.27 4.34 -1.47
C SER A 33 14.54 5.67 -1.42
N ARG A 34 14.62 6.32 -0.26
CA ARG A 34 14.09 7.65 -0.09
C ARG A 34 14.92 8.47 -1.08
N ARG A 35 14.43 8.62 -2.32
CA ARG A 35 15.14 9.32 -3.39
C ARG A 35 15.57 10.65 -2.79
N ASP A 36 16.87 10.91 -2.88
CA ASP A 36 17.60 11.80 -1.98
C ASP A 36 16.79 13.05 -1.59
N ARG A 37 16.73 13.31 -0.29
CA ARG A 37 16.14 14.53 0.32
C ARG A 37 16.75 15.85 -0.21
N ASN A 38 17.76 15.77 -1.09
CA ASN A 38 18.57 16.88 -1.58
C ASN A 38 18.24 17.32 -3.01
N ASP A 39 17.32 16.65 -3.73
CA ASP A 39 16.81 17.19 -4.99
C ASP A 39 15.77 18.29 -4.68
N SER A 40 16.23 19.54 -4.69
CA SER A 40 15.43 20.72 -4.31
C SER A 40 14.17 20.86 -5.17
N SER A 41 14.25 20.52 -6.46
CA SER A 41 13.13 20.59 -7.39
C SER A 41 12.01 19.61 -7.04
N PHE A 42 12.38 18.37 -6.68
CA PHE A 42 11.40 17.36 -6.26
C PHE A 42 10.72 17.72 -4.93
N LYS A 43 11.50 18.26 -3.99
CA LYS A 43 10.96 18.72 -2.69
C LYS A 43 9.95 19.86 -2.87
N GLU A 44 10.18 20.76 -3.82
CA GLU A 44 9.23 21.81 -4.17
C GLU A 44 7.95 21.23 -4.81
N MET A 45 8.08 20.23 -5.69
CA MET A 45 6.91 19.59 -6.30
C MET A 45 5.95 18.96 -5.30
N CYS A 46 6.46 18.35 -4.23
CA CYS A 46 5.64 17.71 -3.19
C CYS A 46 5.27 18.65 -2.02
N LYS A 47 5.68 19.92 -2.07
CA LYS A 47 5.55 20.85 -0.96
C LYS A 47 4.08 21.06 -0.58
N GLY A 48 3.73 20.70 0.65
CA GLY A 48 2.37 20.88 1.18
C GLY A 48 1.37 19.80 0.77
N PHE A 49 1.79 18.77 0.03
CA PHE A 49 0.99 17.55 -0.12
C PHE A 49 0.85 16.88 1.26
N LYS A 50 -0.36 16.50 1.65
CA LYS A 50 -0.68 15.92 2.96
C LYS A 50 -1.78 14.87 2.85
N PHE A 51 -1.69 13.87 3.73
CA PHE A 51 -2.76 12.94 4.03
C PHE A 51 -3.25 13.22 5.45
N ASP A 52 -4.35 13.98 5.56
CA ASP A 52 -4.82 14.63 6.79
C ASP A 52 -5.71 13.70 7.62
N ASN A 53 -5.14 12.57 8.04
CA ASN A 53 -5.82 11.59 8.88
C ASN A 53 -5.15 11.51 10.26
N LYS A 54 -5.95 11.66 11.32
CA LYS A 54 -5.52 11.66 12.72
C LYS A 54 -5.92 10.39 13.48
N PHE A 55 -5.99 9.26 12.78
CA PHE A 55 -6.39 8.00 13.40
C PHE A 55 -5.30 7.54 14.39
N THR A 56 -5.74 7.15 15.58
CA THR A 56 -4.92 6.37 16.53
C THR A 56 -5.41 4.93 16.59
N GLU A 57 -6.69 4.70 16.27
CA GLU A 57 -7.35 3.40 16.23
C GLU A 57 -8.48 3.42 15.18
N VAL A 58 -8.77 2.29 14.54
CA VAL A 58 -9.90 2.06 13.64
C VAL A 58 -10.42 0.62 13.80
N LYS A 59 -11.72 0.37 13.65
CA LYS A 59 -12.28 -0.99 13.71
C LYS A 59 -12.14 -1.71 12.37
N ASN A 60 -11.97 -3.02 12.40
CA ASN A 60 -11.98 -3.83 11.20
C ASN A 60 -13.38 -3.85 10.58
N GLY A 61 -13.45 -3.59 9.28
CA GLY A 61 -14.68 -3.40 8.51
C GLY A 61 -15.25 -1.97 8.54
N GLU A 62 -14.69 -1.05 9.32
CA GLU A 62 -15.19 0.32 9.45
C GLU A 62 -14.96 1.13 8.17
N ILE A 63 -15.97 1.91 7.76
CA ILE A 63 -15.85 2.88 6.68
C ILE A 63 -15.51 4.24 7.28
N VAL A 64 -14.36 4.78 6.90
CA VAL A 64 -13.86 6.05 7.41
C VAL A 64 -13.66 7.04 6.28
N LYS A 65 -14.08 8.29 6.51
CA LYS A 65 -13.80 9.40 5.60
C LYS A 65 -12.35 9.84 5.77
N VAL A 66 -11.57 9.69 4.71
CA VAL A 66 -10.19 10.16 4.65
C VAL A 66 -10.07 11.47 3.89
N LYS A 67 -9.01 12.23 4.15
CA LYS A 67 -8.76 13.52 3.51
C LYS A 67 -7.33 13.66 2.99
N TRP A 68 -7.20 14.18 1.77
CA TRP A 68 -5.93 14.64 1.21
C TRP A 68 -5.97 16.14 0.95
N SER A 69 -4.82 16.80 1.10
CA SER A 69 -4.66 18.21 0.76
C SER A 69 -3.42 18.38 -0.11
N LYS A 70 -3.52 19.13 -1.22
CA LYS A 70 -2.35 19.37 -2.10
C LYS A 70 -1.49 20.56 -1.69
N GLY A 71 -2.02 21.53 -0.94
CA GLY A 71 -1.27 22.73 -0.55
C GLY A 71 -0.71 23.47 -1.78
N GLU A 72 0.61 23.65 -1.81
CA GLU A 72 1.35 24.24 -2.95
C GLU A 72 1.87 23.18 -3.94
N SER A 73 1.65 21.89 -3.65
CA SER A 73 2.20 20.81 -4.45
C SER A 73 1.62 20.83 -5.86
N LYS A 74 2.43 20.30 -6.79
CA LYS A 74 2.06 20.15 -8.19
C LYS A 74 1.27 18.86 -8.46
N MET A 75 0.77 18.20 -7.40
CA MET A 75 -0.05 17.00 -7.54
C MET A 75 -1.44 17.38 -8.04
N ASP A 76 -1.91 16.68 -9.05
CA ASP A 76 -3.19 16.94 -9.70
C ASP A 76 -4.25 15.96 -9.22
N ARG A 77 -3.83 14.77 -8.77
CA ARG A 77 -4.73 13.68 -8.41
C ARG A 77 -4.15 12.75 -7.36
N ILE A 78 -5.03 11.99 -6.71
CA ILE A 78 -4.68 10.85 -5.85
C ILE A 78 -4.89 9.57 -6.64
N ALA A 79 -3.87 8.71 -6.67
CA ALA A 79 -3.92 7.42 -7.35
C ALA A 79 -4.49 6.32 -6.45
N ASN A 80 -4.06 6.27 -5.19
CA ASN A 80 -4.43 5.17 -4.31
C ASN A 80 -4.23 5.46 -2.81
N CYS A 81 -4.73 4.53 -2.00
CA CYS A 81 -4.46 4.39 -0.58
C CYS A 81 -4.20 2.90 -0.27
N GLU A 82 -3.01 2.61 0.21
CA GLU A 82 -2.50 1.27 0.46
C GLU A 82 -2.30 1.06 1.96
N MET A 83 -2.57 -0.17 2.43
CA MET A 83 -2.38 -0.57 3.82
C MET A 83 -1.19 -1.51 3.97
N PHE A 84 -0.41 -1.29 5.02
CA PHE A 84 0.76 -2.07 5.38
C PHE A 84 0.68 -2.53 6.83
N GLY A 85 0.98 -3.80 7.07
CA GLY A 85 1.12 -4.35 8.42
C GLY A 85 2.48 -4.10 9.06
N GLU A 86 2.52 -4.19 10.39
CA GLU A 86 3.76 -4.24 11.17
C GLU A 86 4.44 -5.61 11.06
N GLY A 87 5.79 -5.64 11.06
CA GLY A 87 6.59 -6.86 10.85
C GLY A 87 7.15 -7.03 9.43
N ASN A 88 7.80 -5.98 8.89
CA ASN A 88 8.49 -5.88 7.57
C ASN A 88 7.80 -5.08 6.47
N LYS A 89 6.97 -4.07 6.79
CA LYS A 89 6.34 -3.20 5.76
C LYS A 89 5.63 -4.06 4.69
N LYS A 90 5.00 -5.15 5.11
CA LYS A 90 4.30 -6.06 4.21
C LYS A 90 3.09 -5.31 3.69
N PHE A 91 3.08 -5.05 2.38
CA PHE A 91 1.89 -4.60 1.69
C PHE A 91 0.79 -5.63 1.96
N TRP A 92 -0.33 -5.19 2.52
CA TRP A 92 -1.48 -6.07 2.77
C TRP A 92 -2.45 -6.01 1.61
N LYS A 93 -2.93 -4.80 1.32
CA LYS A 93 -3.86 -4.55 0.22
C LYS A 93 -3.92 -3.08 -0.09
N GLU A 94 -4.49 -2.79 -1.24
CA GLU A 94 -5.00 -1.47 -1.57
C GLU A 94 -6.38 -1.32 -0.95
N LEU A 95 -6.56 -0.27 -0.13
CA LEU A 95 -7.86 0.04 0.47
C LEU A 95 -8.73 0.87 -0.47
N TRP A 96 -8.10 1.61 -1.37
CA TRP A 96 -8.77 2.47 -2.32
C TRP A 96 -7.90 2.73 -3.53
N THR A 97 -8.48 2.63 -4.72
CA THR A 97 -7.92 3.09 -5.99
C THR A 97 -8.84 4.08 -6.64
N GLY A 98 -8.26 5.02 -7.36
CA GLY A 98 -9.04 5.88 -8.20
C GLY A 98 -8.21 6.95 -8.87
N ASN A 99 -8.91 7.91 -9.42
CA ASN A 99 -8.32 9.03 -10.12
C ASN A 99 -9.00 10.33 -9.65
N LEU A 100 -9.01 10.54 -8.33
CA LEU A 100 -9.62 11.74 -7.75
C LEU A 100 -8.75 12.94 -8.06
N LYS A 101 -9.26 13.83 -8.89
CA LYS A 101 -8.59 15.06 -9.30
C LYS A 101 -8.91 16.19 -8.33
N PHE A 102 -7.88 16.89 -7.85
CA PHE A 102 -8.07 18.05 -7.00
C PHE A 102 -8.82 19.14 -7.78
N ASP A 103 -9.86 19.68 -7.15
CA ASP A 103 -10.56 20.86 -7.62
C ASP A 103 -9.95 22.15 -7.01
N ASN A 104 -10.64 23.27 -7.18
CA ASN A 104 -10.21 24.57 -6.67
C ASN A 104 -10.08 24.60 -5.13
N SER A 105 -10.72 23.68 -4.39
CA SER A 105 -10.61 23.59 -2.93
C SER A 105 -9.24 23.07 -2.49
N LYS A 106 -8.48 22.43 -3.40
CA LYS A 106 -7.19 21.77 -3.11
C LYS A 106 -7.28 20.68 -2.05
N VAL A 107 -8.48 20.21 -1.76
CA VAL A 107 -8.79 19.16 -0.79
C VAL A 107 -9.59 18.07 -1.50
N LEU A 108 -9.30 16.82 -1.17
CA LEU A 108 -10.07 15.67 -1.61
C LEU A 108 -10.47 14.85 -0.40
N THR A 109 -11.65 14.26 -0.47
CA THR A 109 -12.12 13.30 0.53
C THR A 109 -12.70 12.08 -0.14
N SER A 110 -12.49 10.92 0.46
CA SER A 110 -13.13 9.66 0.04
C SER A 110 -13.51 8.87 1.27
N GLU A 111 -14.52 8.03 1.14
CA GLU A 111 -14.80 6.98 2.13
C GLU A 111 -13.97 5.75 1.79
N ILE A 112 -13.32 5.17 2.79
CA ILE A 112 -12.47 3.99 2.67
C ILE A 112 -12.88 2.99 3.74
N LYS A 113 -13.16 1.75 3.32
CA LYS A 113 -13.39 0.63 4.22
C LYS A 113 -12.06 0.04 4.68
N PHE A 114 -11.80 0.09 5.97
CA PHE A 114 -10.62 -0.53 6.59
C PHE A 114 -10.90 -2.00 6.81
N GLU A 115 -10.18 -2.87 6.11
CA GLU A 115 -10.43 -4.32 6.22
C GLU A 115 -9.13 -5.09 6.06
N VAL A 116 -8.69 -5.76 7.11
CA VAL A 116 -7.48 -6.60 7.10
C VAL A 116 -7.71 -7.89 6.30
N PRO A 117 -6.66 -8.53 5.76
CA PRO A 117 -6.78 -9.85 5.14
C PRO A 117 -7.36 -10.88 6.12
N GLU A 118 -8.12 -11.84 5.61
CA GLU A 118 -8.64 -12.96 6.40
C GLU A 118 -7.51 -13.72 7.12
N GLY A 119 -7.78 -14.18 8.34
CA GLY A 119 -6.80 -14.86 9.18
C GLY A 119 -5.80 -13.93 9.88
N THR A 120 -5.91 -12.61 9.70
CA THR A 120 -5.11 -11.65 10.47
C THR A 120 -5.58 -11.61 11.92
N GLU A 121 -4.71 -11.96 12.87
CA GLU A 121 -4.99 -11.83 14.30
C GLU A 121 -5.06 -10.35 14.68
N LEU A 122 -6.17 -9.91 15.28
CA LEU A 122 -6.35 -8.53 15.75
C LEU A 122 -6.16 -8.44 17.28
N PRO A 123 -5.70 -7.29 17.82
CA PRO A 123 -5.42 -6.03 17.15
C PRO A 123 -4.04 -6.01 16.46
N GLN A 124 -3.91 -5.21 15.40
CA GLN A 124 -2.66 -5.04 14.66
C GLN A 124 -2.26 -3.58 14.53
N THR A 125 -0.96 -3.34 14.41
CA THR A 125 -0.44 -2.03 14.04
C THR A 125 -0.33 -1.94 12.53
N ILE A 126 -0.90 -0.90 11.94
CA ILE A 126 -0.86 -0.62 10.51
C ILE A 126 -0.36 0.78 10.22
N LEU A 127 0.06 1.00 8.98
CA LEU A 127 0.25 2.33 8.41
C LEU A 127 -0.38 2.38 7.02
N LEU A 128 -0.71 3.59 6.57
CA LEU A 128 -1.20 3.81 5.22
C LEU A 128 -0.15 4.52 4.39
N ARG A 129 -0.13 4.21 3.09
CA ARG A 129 0.65 4.93 2.08
C ARG A 129 -0.30 5.41 0.99
N THR A 130 -0.07 6.63 0.50
CA THR A 130 -0.86 7.20 -0.59
C THR A 130 0.05 7.88 -1.59
N TRP A 131 -0.32 7.80 -2.86
CA TRP A 131 0.41 8.39 -3.98
C TRP A 131 -0.40 9.53 -4.60
N GLY A 132 0.19 10.71 -4.58
CA GLY A 132 -0.22 11.84 -5.42
C GLY A 132 0.51 11.77 -6.76
N VAL A 133 -0.20 12.09 -7.84
CA VAL A 133 0.34 12.07 -9.21
C VAL A 133 0.09 13.41 -9.87
N SER A 134 1.09 13.90 -10.61
CA SER A 134 0.96 15.04 -11.51
C SER A 134 0.75 14.58 -12.95
N ASP A 135 0.14 15.41 -13.78
CA ASP A 135 -0.08 15.08 -15.20
C ASP A 135 1.21 14.91 -16.00
N LYS A 136 2.35 15.42 -15.49
CA LYS A 136 3.67 15.33 -16.12
C LYS A 136 4.49 14.11 -15.68
N GLY A 137 3.96 13.26 -14.81
CA GLY A 137 4.60 12.00 -14.39
C GLY A 137 5.25 11.98 -13.00
N PRO A 138 5.79 13.08 -12.43
CA PRO A 138 6.29 13.04 -11.05
C PRO A 138 5.19 12.70 -10.05
N GLN A 139 5.58 11.97 -9.01
CA GLN A 139 4.70 11.45 -7.98
C GLN A 139 5.19 11.84 -6.60
N CYS A 140 4.27 12.05 -5.67
CA CYS A 140 4.56 12.32 -4.27
C CYS A 140 3.96 11.23 -3.40
N THR A 141 4.76 10.63 -2.54
CA THR A 141 4.30 9.59 -1.62
C THR A 141 4.22 10.12 -0.21
N ILE A 142 3.13 9.82 0.49
CA ILE A 142 2.98 10.11 1.92
C ILE A 142 2.65 8.83 2.66
N VAL A 143 3.23 8.71 3.85
CA VAL A 143 3.01 7.61 4.77
C VAL A 143 2.48 8.18 6.09
N THR A 144 1.42 7.58 6.63
CA THR A 144 0.87 7.99 7.93
C THR A 144 1.79 7.59 9.07
N LYS A 145 1.53 8.15 10.26
CA LYS A 145 1.99 7.49 11.49
C LYS A 145 1.33 6.12 11.61
N LYS A 146 1.96 5.22 12.36
CA LYS A 146 1.37 3.93 12.71
C LYS A 146 0.17 4.15 13.64
N PHE A 147 -0.87 3.35 13.45
CA PHE A 147 -2.08 3.33 14.29
C PHE A 147 -2.61 1.90 14.37
N ARG A 148 -3.56 1.66 15.28
CA ARG A 148 -4.08 0.30 15.51
C ARG A 148 -5.33 0.04 14.69
N ILE A 149 -5.43 -1.16 14.15
CA ILE A 149 -6.70 -1.74 13.73
C ILE A 149 -7.13 -2.76 14.79
N VAL A 150 -8.34 -2.60 15.30
CA VAL A 150 -8.93 -3.44 16.36
C VAL A 150 -10.09 -4.25 15.78
N PRO A 151 -10.58 -5.28 16.50
CA PRO A 151 -11.75 -6.05 16.08
C PRO A 151 -12.95 -5.18 15.69
#